data_AF-A0A077RGY2-F1
#
_entry.id   AF-A0A077RGY2-F1
#
_cell.length_a   1.000
_cell.length_b   1.000
_cell.length_c   1.000
_cell.angle_alpha   90.00
_cell.angle_beta   90.00
_cell.angle_gamma   90.00
#
_symmetry.space_group_name_H-M   'P 1'
#
loop_
_entity.id
_entity.type
_entity.pdbx_description
1 polymer ?
#
loop_
_entity_poly.entity_id
_entity_poly.type
_entity_poly.pdbx_seq_one_letter_code
_entity_poly.pdbx_strand_id
1 'polypeptide(L)'
;MESVHVKGKTYEIMGENLKCMNKNDLSKNYISKRLLYGWTLNEACKAPKHIRLTDYREEQKIKQMESQVRRIRAKFKEEKHRDEHPWLYDGTPQVHTRSRYVADLMKNDIFPKVVK
;
A
#
# COMPACT_ATOMS: atom_id res chain seq x y z
N MET A 1 12.89 2.40 23.74
CA MET A 1 13.82 3.41 23.22
C MET A 1 15.19 2.79 23.25
N GLU A 2 15.92 2.81 22.14
CA GLU A 2 17.30 2.30 22.09
C GLU A 2 18.21 3.37 21.51
N SER A 3 19.43 3.49 22.03
CA SER A 3 20.41 4.46 21.56
C SER A 3 21.66 3.76 21.04
N VAL A 4 22.25 4.34 20.00
CA VAL A 4 23.50 3.86 19.40
C VAL A 4 24.46 5.04 19.28
N HIS A 5 25.69 4.87 19.74
CA HIS A 5 26.73 5.87 19.63
C HIS A 5 27.73 5.49 18.52
N VAL A 6 27.90 6.37 17.53
CA VAL A 6 28.77 6.13 16.37
C VAL A 6 29.52 7.42 16.01
N LYS A 7 30.86 7.37 15.92
CA LYS A 7 31.72 8.50 15.57
C LYS A 7 31.39 9.80 16.34
N GLY A 8 31.18 9.70 17.66
CA GLY A 8 30.86 10.86 18.51
C GLY A 8 29.42 11.37 18.40
N LYS A 9 28.57 10.75 17.56
CA LYS A 9 27.14 11.09 17.43
C LYS A 9 26.29 10.02 18.10
N THR A 10 25.28 10.46 18.84
CA THR A 10 24.27 9.59 19.44
C THR A 10 23.03 9.59 18.58
N TYR A 11 22.56 8.40 18.22
CA TYR A 11 21.35 8.17 17.44
C TYR A 11 20.31 7.48 18.30
N GLU A 12 19.09 8.02 18.35
CA GLU A 12 17.97 7.45 19.07
C GLU A 12 17.07 6.66 18.12
N ILE A 13 17.00 5.35 18.32
CA ILE A 13 16.10 4.44 17.61
C ILE A 13 14.76 4.42 18.35
N MET A 14 13.77 5.11 17.77
CA MET A 14 12.42 5.22 18.31
C MET A 14 11.35 5.06 17.23
N GLY A 15 10.11 4.82 17.67
CA GLY A 15 8.93 4.83 16.80
C GLY A 15 9.01 3.84 15.64
N GLU A 16 8.87 4.35 14.42
CA GLU A 16 8.95 3.55 13.19
C GLU A 16 10.28 2.83 13.02
N ASN A 17 11.40 3.49 13.38
CA ASN A 17 12.73 2.89 13.22
C ASN A 17 12.89 1.66 14.11
N LEU A 18 12.35 1.70 15.32
CA LEU A 18 12.36 0.55 16.23
C LEU A 18 11.47 -0.60 15.69
N LYS A 19 10.30 -0.28 15.13
CA LYS A 19 9.43 -1.28 14.48
C LYS A 19 10.13 -1.94 13.29
N CYS A 20 10.78 -1.16 12.44
CA CYS A 20 11.50 -1.67 11.27
C CYS A 20 12.73 -2.49 11.68
N MET A 21 13.46 -2.07 12.71
CA MET A 21 14.57 -2.83 13.28
C MET A 21 14.13 -4.21 13.73
N ASN A 22 13.05 -4.28 14.53
CA ASN A 22 12.51 -5.55 15.02
C ASN A 22 11.98 -6.41 13.87
N LYS A 23 11.27 -5.82 12.90
CA LYS A 23 10.74 -6.55 11.74
C LYS A 23 11.84 -7.18 10.87
N ASN A 24 12.99 -6.51 10.76
CA ASN A 24 14.13 -6.97 9.97
C ASN A 24 15.15 -7.78 10.82
N ASP A 25 14.82 -8.08 12.08
CA ASP A 25 15.68 -8.76 13.06
C ASP A 25 17.08 -8.13 13.20
N LEU A 26 17.18 -6.80 13.07
CA LEU A 26 18.47 -6.09 13.06
C LEU A 26 18.97 -5.87 14.49
N SER A 27 20.23 -6.25 14.74
CA SER A 27 20.88 -5.94 16.01
C SER A 27 21.43 -4.50 16.03
N LYS A 28 21.58 -3.92 17.23
CA LYS A 28 22.22 -2.61 17.43
C LYS A 28 23.60 -2.53 16.79
N ASN A 29 24.40 -3.59 16.93
CA ASN A 29 25.73 -3.67 16.34
C ASN A 29 25.68 -3.60 14.83
N TYR A 30 24.66 -4.20 14.21
CA TYR A 30 24.48 -4.16 12.77
C TYR A 30 24.06 -2.76 12.28
N ILE A 31 23.15 -2.09 13.00
CA ILE A 31 22.76 -0.70 12.71
C ILE A 31 23.96 0.25 12.88
N SER A 32 24.76 0.08 13.94
CA SER A 32 25.99 0.85 14.17
C SER A 32 26.95 0.73 12.99
N LYS A 33 27.17 -0.49 12.48
CA LYS A 33 27.98 -0.71 11.27
C LYS A 33 27.40 0.01 10.06
N ARG A 34 26.09 -0.06 9.82
CA ARG A 34 25.44 0.69 8.73
C ARG A 34 25.66 2.20 8.84
N LEU A 35 25.46 2.77 10.03
CA LEU A 35 25.72 4.18 10.29
C LEU A 35 27.20 4.54 10.03
N LEU A 36 28.13 3.66 10.37
CA LEU A 36 29.56 3.83 10.10
C LEU A 36 29.85 3.88 8.59
N TYR A 37 29.16 3.04 7.81
CA TYR A 37 29.26 2.96 6.35
C TYR A 37 28.45 4.04 5.60
N GLY A 38 27.93 5.05 6.31
CA GLY A 38 27.26 6.19 5.68
C GLY A 38 25.78 6.00 5.38
N TRP A 39 25.13 4.99 5.98
CA TRP A 39 23.68 4.89 5.98
C TRP A 39 23.08 5.97 6.88
N THR A 40 21.91 6.50 6.49
CA THR A 40 21.10 7.27 7.44
C THR A 40 20.42 6.36 8.46
N LEU A 41 20.02 6.87 9.62
CA LEU A 41 19.33 6.08 10.65
C LEU A 41 18.06 5.40 10.12
N ASN A 42 17.27 6.14 9.35
CA ASN A 42 16.04 5.64 8.74
C ASN A 42 16.31 4.51 7.74
N GLU A 43 17.26 4.70 6.83
CA GLU A 43 17.67 3.65 5.87
C GLU A 43 18.22 2.43 6.61
N ALA A 44 19.05 2.65 7.64
CA ALA A 44 19.71 1.58 8.39
C ALA A 44 18.73 0.66 9.11
N CYS A 45 17.61 1.21 9.61
CA CYS A 45 16.55 0.44 10.25
C CYS A 45 15.59 -0.21 9.24
N LYS A 46 15.29 0.47 8.13
CA LYS A 46 14.30 0.00 7.13
C LYS A 46 14.83 -1.06 6.18
N ALA A 47 16.12 -1.04 5.84
CA ALA A 47 16.67 -1.99 4.90
C ALA A 47 16.78 -3.41 5.48
N PRO A 48 16.42 -4.46 4.71
CA PRO A 48 16.64 -5.86 5.08
C PRO A 48 18.12 -6.20 5.29
N LYS A 49 18.42 -7.29 6.01
CA LYS A 49 19.79 -7.78 6.19
C LYS A 49 20.46 -8.11 4.85
N HIS A 50 21.78 -8.00 4.81
CA HIS A 50 22.64 -8.41 3.68
C HIS A 50 22.47 -7.61 2.37
N ILE A 51 21.84 -6.44 2.42
CA ILE A 51 21.72 -5.54 1.28
C ILE A 51 22.78 -4.43 1.32
N ARG A 52 23.34 -4.09 0.16
CA ARG A 52 24.27 -2.95 -0.01
C ARG A 52 23.50 -1.64 -0.08
N LEU A 53 24.13 -0.55 0.35
CA LEU A 53 23.49 0.78 0.36
C LEU A 53 23.06 1.24 -1.04
N THR A 54 23.89 0.94 -2.05
CA THR A 54 23.61 1.25 -3.46
C THR A 54 22.34 0.57 -3.92
N ASP A 55 22.27 -0.74 -3.74
CA ASP A 55 21.19 -1.59 -4.20
C ASP A 55 19.87 -1.19 -3.50
N TYR A 56 19.94 -0.93 -2.19
CA TYR A 56 18.77 -0.45 -1.44
C TYR A 56 18.23 0.87 -1.99
N ARG A 57 19.11 1.84 -2.29
CA ARG A 57 18.69 3.15 -2.82
C ARG A 57 18.15 3.04 -4.25
N GLU A 58 18.72 2.17 -5.07
CA GLU A 58 18.20 1.87 -6.41
C GLU A 58 16.82 1.23 -6.34
N GLU A 59 16.63 0.24 -5.47
CA GLU A 59 15.33 -0.40 -5.24
C GLU A 59 14.27 0.63 -4.79
N GLN A 60 14.62 1.54 -3.87
CA GLN A 60 13.71 2.62 -3.47
C GLN A 60 13.35 3.54 -4.63
N LYS A 61 14.30 3.90 -5.51
CA LYS A 61 14.03 4.71 -6.70
C LYS A 61 13.09 3.97 -7.66
N ILE A 62 13.34 2.70 -7.95
CA ILE A 62 12.50 1.87 -8.82
C ILE A 62 11.08 1.81 -8.25
N LYS A 63 10.93 1.51 -6.97
CA LYS A 63 9.63 1.46 -6.29
C LYS A 63 8.87 2.78 -6.37
N GLN A 64 9.57 3.90 -6.23
CA GLN A 64 8.98 5.24 -6.41
C GLN A 64 8.48 5.44 -7.85
N MET A 65 9.32 5.14 -8.85
CA MET A 65 8.94 5.25 -10.26
C MET A 65 7.73 4.37 -10.59
N GLU A 66 7.72 3.11 -10.17
CA GLU A 66 6.59 2.20 -10.37
C GLU A 66 5.30 2.69 -9.71
N SER A 67 5.40 3.30 -8.52
CA SER A 67 4.25 3.90 -7.85
C SER A 67 3.69 5.06 -8.67
N GLN A 68 4.54 5.94 -9.19
CA GLN A 68 4.12 7.04 -10.06
C GLN A 68 3.45 6.53 -11.35
N VAL A 69 4.07 5.55 -12.02
CA VAL A 69 3.51 4.93 -13.23
C VAL A 69 2.14 4.30 -12.93
N ARG A 70 1.98 3.61 -11.80
CA ARG A 70 0.68 3.06 -11.38
C ARG A 70 -0.37 4.15 -11.18
N ARG A 71 -0.02 5.27 -10.51
CA ARG A 71 -0.94 6.39 -10.29
C ARG A 71 -1.36 7.04 -11.62
N ILE A 72 -0.43 7.23 -12.55
CA ILE A 72 -0.71 7.78 -13.88
C ILE A 72 -1.65 6.85 -14.65
N ARG A 73 -1.35 5.54 -14.68
CA ARG A 73 -2.23 4.54 -15.33
C ARG A 73 -3.63 4.50 -14.72
N ALA A 74 -3.73 4.59 -13.40
CA ALA A 74 -5.03 4.61 -12.72
C ALA A 74 -5.86 5.84 -13.11
N LYS A 75 -5.24 7.03 -13.13
CA LYS A 75 -5.89 8.26 -13.62
C LYS A 75 -6.35 8.14 -15.07
N PHE A 76 -5.47 7.69 -15.95
CA PHE A 76 -5.81 7.50 -17.36
C PHE A 76 -6.96 6.50 -17.55
N LYS A 77 -6.98 5.41 -16.79
CA LYS A 77 -8.07 4.43 -16.81
C LYS A 77 -9.40 5.04 -16.32
N GLU A 78 -9.34 5.87 -15.29
CA GLU A 78 -10.52 6.56 -14.75
C GLU A 78 -11.07 7.59 -15.75
N GLU A 79 -10.20 8.42 -16.33
CA GLU A 79 -10.55 9.38 -17.39
C GLU A 79 -11.18 8.67 -18.58
N LYS A 80 -10.52 7.62 -19.09
CA LYS A 80 -11.05 6.81 -20.18
C LYS A 80 -12.42 6.20 -19.85
N HIS A 81 -12.60 5.70 -18.63
CA HIS A 81 -13.88 5.14 -18.21
C HIS A 81 -14.99 6.19 -18.15
N ARG A 82 -14.67 7.41 -17.70
CA ARG A 82 -15.59 8.56 -17.73
C ARG A 82 -15.96 8.97 -19.15
N ASP A 83 -15.00 8.96 -20.07
CA ASP A 83 -15.23 9.29 -21.48
C ASP A 83 -16.07 8.23 -22.19
N GLU A 84 -15.83 6.94 -21.91
CA GLU A 84 -16.59 5.82 -22.51
C GLU A 84 -17.99 5.66 -21.90
N HIS A 85 -18.16 6.01 -20.62
CA HIS A 85 -19.40 5.80 -19.85
C HIS A 85 -19.85 7.10 -19.16
N PRO A 86 -20.07 8.21 -19.88
CA PRO A 86 -20.41 9.51 -19.29
C PRO A 86 -21.71 9.46 -18.48
N TRP A 87 -22.67 8.62 -18.88
CA TRP A 87 -23.96 8.41 -18.20
C TRP A 87 -23.85 7.89 -16.76
N LEU A 88 -22.67 7.39 -16.35
CA LEU A 88 -22.40 7.00 -14.97
C LEU A 88 -22.00 8.20 -14.08
N TYR A 89 -21.65 9.34 -14.68
CA TYR A 89 -21.04 10.49 -13.99
C TYR A 89 -21.78 11.81 -14.22
N ASP A 90 -22.55 11.94 -15.30
CA ASP A 90 -23.30 13.15 -15.68
C ASP A 90 -24.66 13.30 -14.96
N GLY A 91 -25.03 12.34 -14.12
CA GLY A 91 -26.30 12.33 -13.39
C GLY A 91 -27.48 11.77 -14.18
N THR A 92 -27.25 11.16 -15.35
CA THR A 92 -28.27 10.45 -16.12
C THR A 92 -28.94 9.37 -15.24
N PRO A 93 -30.26 9.43 -15.02
CA PRO A 93 -30.96 8.46 -14.18
C PRO A 93 -30.77 7.03 -14.71
N GLN A 94 -30.17 6.17 -13.89
CA GLN A 94 -30.01 4.74 -14.20
C GLN A 94 -31.34 4.00 -13.95
N VAL A 95 -32.22 4.04 -14.95
CA VAL A 95 -33.52 3.35 -14.87
C VAL A 95 -33.34 1.90 -15.32
N HIS A 96 -33.32 0.98 -14.36
CA HIS A 96 -33.30 -0.45 -14.62
C HIS A 96 -34.62 -1.08 -14.18
N THR A 97 -35.36 -1.66 -15.13
CA THR A 97 -36.57 -2.41 -14.82
C THR A 97 -36.20 -3.80 -14.28
N ARG A 98 -37.00 -4.30 -13.33
CA ARG A 98 -36.86 -5.69 -12.88
C ARG A 98 -37.23 -6.62 -14.05
N SER A 99 -36.50 -7.73 -14.18
CA SER A 99 -36.90 -8.77 -15.13
C SER A 99 -38.24 -9.39 -14.71
N ARG A 100 -38.99 -9.89 -15.69
CA ARG A 100 -40.28 -10.54 -15.45
C ARG A 100 -40.17 -11.67 -14.43
N TYR A 101 -39.10 -12.45 -14.50
CA TYR A 101 -38.83 -13.56 -13.57
C TYR A 101 -38.63 -13.08 -12.13
N VAL A 102 -37.82 -12.03 -11.91
CA VAL A 102 -37.59 -11.49 -10.57
C VAL A 102 -38.87 -10.87 -10.01
N ALA A 103 -39.65 -10.17 -10.84
CA ALA A 103 -40.94 -9.63 -10.44
C ALA A 103 -41.92 -10.75 -10.00
N ASP A 104 -41.93 -11.88 -10.70
CA ASP A 104 -42.80 -13.02 -10.39
C ASP A 104 -42.39 -13.74 -9.09
N LEU A 105 -41.08 -13.98 -8.90
CA LEU A 105 -40.54 -14.54 -7.66
C LEU A 105 -40.85 -13.67 -6.44
N MET A 106 -40.67 -12.35 -6.55
CA MET A 106 -41.02 -11.44 -5.43
C MET A 106 -42.52 -11.39 -5.15
N LYS A 107 -43.36 -11.65 -6.14
CA LYS A 107 -44.81 -11.69 -5.96
C LYS A 107 -45.28 -12.98 -5.29
N ASN A 108 -44.72 -14.11 -5.71
CA ASN A 108 -45.27 -15.43 -5.38
C ASN A 108 -44.43 -16.22 -4.36
N ASP A 109 -43.13 -15.94 -4.27
CA ASP A 109 -42.12 -16.76 -3.59
C ASP A 109 -41.22 -15.93 -2.64
N ILE A 110 -41.63 -14.72 -2.28
CA ILE A 110 -40.87 -13.85 -1.35
C ILE A 110 -40.77 -14.43 0.07
N PHE A 111 -41.73 -15.26 0.46
CA PHE A 111 -41.72 -15.98 1.74
C PHE A 111 -41.65 -17.49 1.50
N PRO A 112 -40.93 -18.24 2.36
CA PRO A 112 -40.93 -19.70 2.31
C PRO A 112 -42.37 -20.23 2.43
N LYS A 113 -42.79 -21.06 1.46
CA LYS A 113 -44.10 -21.70 1.50
C LYS A 113 -44.06 -22.82 2.53
N VAL A 114 -44.97 -22.78 3.49
CA VAL A 114 -45.14 -23.87 4.46
C VAL A 114 -45.69 -25.08 3.71
N VAL A 115 -44.90 -26.14 3.64
CA VAL A 115 -45.35 -27.44 3.13
C VAL A 115 -46.20 -28.09 4.22
N LYS A 116 -47.47 -28.38 3.91
CA LYS A 116 -48.37 -29.13 4.78
C LYS A 116 -48.23 -30.62 4.56
#